data_AF-A0A7S1LM21-F1
#
_entry.id   AF-A0A7S1LM21-F1
#
_cell.length_a   1.000
_cell.length_b   1.000
_cell.length_c   1.000
_cell.angle_alpha   90.00
_cell.angle_beta   90.00
_cell.angle_gamma   90.00
#
_symmetry.space_group_name_H-M   'P 1'
#
loop_
_entity.id
_entity.type
_entity.pdbx_description
1 polymer ?
#
loop_
_entity_poly.entity_id
_entity_poly.type
_entity_poly.pdbx_seq_one_letter_code
_entity_poly.pdbx_strand_id
1 'polypeptide(L)'
;KGGGKWLRTGDKGWVDKEGYLALTGRFKEIINRGGEKVSPLEVEETLRTHPGVRDMIAFAMPHEELGETVGAAVVPHGGGGLPEDPEEAIASLRKHGAAKGLNQKWLPDCLVFLEGVPKGPTGKPARINLANRLHLPSLSGAARAVYDVEGPPPVADKAPFAKDA
;
A
#
# COMPACT_ATOMS: atom_id res chain seq x y z
N LYS A 1 -37.70 21.12 -5.54
CA LYS A 1 -36.42 21.85 -5.41
C LYS A 1 -35.28 20.92 -5.82
N GLY A 2 -34.75 21.09 -7.04
CA GLY A 2 -33.73 20.22 -7.63
C GLY A 2 -32.31 20.69 -7.30
N GLY A 3 -31.80 20.27 -6.14
CA GLY A 3 -30.36 20.32 -5.85
C GLY A 3 -29.72 19.06 -6.41
N GLY A 4 -28.87 19.17 -7.43
CA GLY A 4 -28.19 18.04 -8.05
C GLY A 4 -27.48 17.19 -7.00
N LYS A 5 -27.76 15.89 -6.98
CA LYS A 5 -27.10 14.93 -6.09
C LYS A 5 -25.65 14.77 -6.55
N TRP A 6 -24.70 15.16 -5.71
CA TRP A 6 -23.28 14.92 -5.96
C TRP A 6 -22.99 13.42 -5.89
N LEU A 7 -22.26 12.91 -6.89
CA LEU A 7 -21.73 11.54 -6.87
C LEU A 7 -20.48 11.50 -5.97
N ARG A 8 -20.55 10.75 -4.86
CA ARG A 8 -19.37 10.50 -4.02
C ARG A 8 -18.51 9.42 -4.67
N THR A 9 -17.49 9.83 -5.41
CA THR A 9 -16.56 8.91 -6.11
C THR A 9 -15.66 8.13 -5.16
N GLY A 10 -15.37 8.71 -3.98
CA GLY A 10 -14.46 8.13 -2.99
C GLY A 10 -12.98 8.33 -3.33
N ASP A 11 -12.69 9.04 -4.43
CA ASP A 11 -11.33 9.40 -4.82
C ASP A 11 -10.91 10.71 -4.14
N LYS A 12 -9.63 10.80 -3.78
CA LYS A 12 -8.98 11.97 -3.21
C LYS A 12 -8.08 12.58 -4.28
N GLY A 13 -8.02 13.90 -4.32
CA GLY A 13 -7.18 14.62 -5.26
C GLY A 13 -7.12 16.10 -4.95
N TRP A 14 -6.43 16.84 -5.80
CA TRP A 14 -6.37 18.29 -5.77
C TRP A 14 -6.51 18.84 -7.18
N VAL A 15 -7.03 20.06 -7.29
CA VAL A 15 -7.13 20.78 -8.56
C VAL A 15 -6.10 21.89 -8.53
N ASP A 16 -5.30 22.00 -9.58
CA ASP A 16 -4.30 23.04 -9.70
C ASP A 16 -4.89 24.40 -10.13
N LYS A 17 -4.03 25.41 -10.28
CA LYS A 17 -4.46 26.76 -10.69
C LYS A 17 -4.94 26.83 -12.14
N GLU A 18 -4.59 25.85 -12.97
CA GLU A 18 -4.95 25.76 -14.39
C GLU A 18 -6.22 24.91 -14.62
N GLY A 19 -6.75 24.30 -13.55
CA GLY A 19 -7.99 23.52 -13.58
C GLY A 19 -7.79 22.02 -13.80
N TYR A 20 -6.55 21.51 -13.76
CA TYR A 20 -6.30 20.08 -13.87
C TYR A 20 -6.49 19.37 -12.53
N LEU A 21 -7.20 18.23 -12.57
CA LEU A 21 -7.42 17.36 -11.41
C LEU A 21 -6.34 16.28 -11.35
N ALA A 22 -5.57 16.26 -10.26
CA ALA A 22 -4.67 15.17 -9.92
C ALA A 22 -5.29 14.28 -8.84
N LEU A 23 -5.41 12.97 -9.11
CA LEU A 23 -5.89 11.99 -8.13
C LEU A 23 -4.72 11.47 -7.29
N THR A 24 -4.88 11.51 -5.98
CA THR A 24 -3.85 11.09 -5.01
C THR A 24 -4.22 9.79 -4.29
N GLY A 25 -5.30 9.12 -4.70
CA GLY A 25 -5.73 7.82 -4.14
C GLY A 25 -7.20 7.79 -3.74
N ARG A 26 -7.57 6.85 -2.86
CA ARG A 26 -8.95 6.63 -2.40
C ARG A 26 -9.09 6.80 -0.91
N PHE A 27 -10.19 7.40 -0.45
CA PHE A 27 -10.41 7.66 0.98
C PHE A 27 -10.40 6.39 1.82
N LYS A 28 -10.93 5.28 1.31
CA LYS A 28 -10.95 3.97 1.99
C LYS A 28 -9.60 3.25 1.98
N GLU A 29 -8.62 3.78 1.27
CA GLU A 29 -7.30 3.17 1.06
C GLU A 29 -6.19 3.90 1.82
N ILE A 30 -6.49 5.03 2.47
CA ILE A 30 -5.51 5.80 3.25
C ILE A 30 -5.04 5.02 4.47
N ILE A 31 -3.71 4.99 4.66
CA ILE A 31 -3.06 4.40 5.83
C ILE A 31 -2.98 5.47 6.93
N ASN A 32 -3.42 5.13 8.14
CA ASN A 32 -3.54 6.01 9.29
C ASN A 32 -2.47 5.67 10.32
N ARG A 33 -1.28 6.24 10.14
CA ARG A 33 -0.12 5.92 10.96
C ARG A 33 0.05 6.93 12.09
N GLY A 34 -0.32 6.56 13.32
CA GLY A 34 -0.19 7.43 14.49
C GLY A 34 -0.89 8.78 14.33
N GLY A 35 -2.04 8.79 13.65
CA GLY A 35 -2.80 10.02 13.32
C GLY A 35 -2.40 10.71 12.01
N GLU A 36 -1.30 10.29 11.37
CA GLU A 36 -0.84 10.83 10.08
C GLU A 36 -1.49 10.07 8.91
N LYS A 37 -1.86 10.81 7.84
CA LYS A 37 -2.51 10.23 6.65
C LYS A 37 -1.46 9.96 5.58
N VAL A 38 -1.13 8.69 5.37
CA VAL A 38 -0.18 8.25 4.36
C VAL A 38 -0.93 7.82 3.10
N SER A 39 -0.51 8.35 1.94
CA SER A 39 -1.02 7.90 0.65
C SER A 39 -0.27 6.64 0.22
N PRO A 40 -0.94 5.48 0.05
CA PRO A 40 -0.28 4.30 -0.50
C PRO A 40 0.26 4.52 -1.91
N LEU A 41 -0.41 5.36 -2.70
CA LEU A 41 -0.02 5.62 -4.09
C LEU A 41 1.33 6.35 -4.14
N GLU A 42 1.56 7.32 -3.25
CA GLU A 42 2.83 8.05 -3.19
C GLU A 42 4.00 7.15 -2.76
N VAL A 43 3.73 6.24 -1.81
CA VAL A 43 4.69 5.19 -1.41
C VAL A 43 5.00 4.28 -2.61
N GLU A 44 3.98 3.84 -3.34
CA GLU A 44 4.14 2.98 -4.52
C GLU A 44 4.90 3.64 -5.64
N GLU A 45 4.51 4.85 -6.04
CA GLU A 45 5.16 5.61 -7.11
C GLU A 45 6.65 5.77 -6.82
N THR A 46 7.00 5.99 -5.55
CA THR A 46 8.40 6.10 -5.13
C THR A 46 9.12 4.76 -5.16
N LEU A 47 8.60 3.76 -4.44
CA LEU A 47 9.29 2.49 -4.22
C LEU A 47 9.31 1.58 -5.46
N ARG A 48 8.34 1.72 -6.37
CA ARG A 48 8.31 1.01 -7.65
C ARG A 48 9.46 1.40 -8.58
N THR A 49 10.14 2.52 -8.32
CA THR A 49 11.37 2.89 -9.05
C THR A 49 12.62 2.14 -8.56
N HIS A 50 12.49 1.29 -7.54
CA HIS A 50 13.58 0.44 -7.06
C HIS A 50 13.90 -0.67 -8.08
N PRO A 51 15.17 -0.89 -8.45
CA PRO A 51 15.53 -1.82 -9.53
C PRO A 51 15.14 -3.28 -9.27
N GLY A 52 15.03 -3.68 -8.00
CA GLY A 52 14.57 -5.02 -7.62
C GLY A 52 13.05 -5.22 -7.58
N VAL A 53 12.24 -4.17 -7.79
CA VAL A 53 10.78 -4.24 -7.69
C VAL A 53 10.16 -4.27 -9.09
N ARG A 54 9.56 -5.41 -9.47
CA ARG A 54 8.80 -5.57 -10.71
C ARG A 54 7.42 -4.93 -10.60
N ASP A 55 6.73 -5.23 -9.51
CA ASP A 55 5.41 -4.70 -9.18
C ASP A 55 5.28 -4.63 -7.66
N MET A 56 4.37 -3.80 -7.15
CA MET A 56 4.12 -3.73 -5.72
C MET A 56 2.76 -3.11 -5.40
N ILE A 57 2.32 -3.29 -4.16
CA ILE A 57 1.21 -2.57 -3.58
C ILE A 57 1.52 -2.21 -2.12
N ALA A 58 1.32 -0.95 -1.76
CA ALA A 58 1.39 -0.50 -0.37
C ALA A 58 0.06 -0.79 0.34
N PHE A 59 0.07 -1.11 1.63
CA PHE A 59 -1.17 -1.42 2.34
C PHE A 59 -1.09 -1.03 3.82
N ALA A 60 -2.25 -0.91 4.44
CA ALA A 60 -2.35 -0.68 5.88
C ALA A 60 -1.96 -1.97 6.61
N MET A 61 -0.81 -1.91 7.29
CA MET A 61 -0.33 -2.97 8.15
C MET A 61 -0.78 -2.68 9.59
N PRO A 62 -1.52 -3.56 10.27
CA PRO A 62 -1.92 -3.36 11.66
C PRO A 62 -0.72 -3.12 12.58
N HIS A 63 -0.85 -2.16 13.49
CA HIS A 63 0.20 -1.80 14.43
C HIS A 63 -0.41 -1.45 15.79
N GLU A 64 0.12 -2.02 16.88
CA GLU A 64 -0.48 -1.89 18.22
C GLU A 64 -0.50 -0.44 18.73
N GLU A 65 0.63 0.27 18.57
CA GLU A 65 0.77 1.66 19.05
C GLU A 65 0.29 2.73 18.04
N LEU A 66 0.53 2.48 16.75
CA LEU A 66 0.26 3.45 15.68
C LEU A 66 -1.12 3.29 15.04
N GLY A 67 -1.86 2.23 15.39
CA GLY A 67 -3.06 1.77 14.71
C GLY A 67 -2.73 1.06 13.40
N GLU A 68 -2.09 1.78 12.48
CA GLU A 68 -1.61 1.25 11.20
C GLU A 68 -0.16 1.72 10.93
N THR A 69 0.58 0.99 10.12
CA THR A 69 1.83 1.43 9.50
C THR A 69 1.85 1.00 8.02
N VAL A 70 2.90 1.38 7.30
CA VAL A 70 3.07 1.04 5.89
C VAL A 70 3.60 -0.38 5.75
N GLY A 71 2.80 -1.24 5.15
CA GLY A 71 3.25 -2.50 4.55
C GLY A 71 3.51 -2.33 3.06
N ALA A 72 4.51 -3.02 2.53
CA ALA A 72 4.81 -3.11 1.11
C ALA A 72 4.77 -4.58 0.68
N ALA A 73 3.79 -4.94 -0.15
CA ALA A 73 3.76 -6.24 -0.80
C ALA A 73 4.43 -6.10 -2.17
N VAL A 74 5.56 -6.75 -2.35
CA VAL A 74 6.43 -6.62 -3.53
C VAL A 74 6.46 -7.89 -4.34
N VAL A 75 6.60 -7.70 -5.63
CA VAL A 75 6.84 -8.74 -6.60
C VAL A 75 8.22 -8.47 -7.19
N PRO A 76 9.24 -9.29 -6.90
CA PRO A 76 10.60 -9.03 -7.32
C PRO A 76 10.79 -9.25 -8.83
N HIS A 77 11.82 -8.63 -9.41
CA HIS A 77 12.33 -9.05 -10.71
C HIS A 77 13.03 -10.40 -10.61
N GLY A 78 12.78 -11.32 -11.55
CA GLY A 78 13.40 -12.66 -11.59
C GLY A 78 14.91 -12.68 -11.91
N GLY A 79 15.59 -11.53 -11.88
CA GLY A 79 17.01 -11.36 -12.22
C GLY A 79 17.82 -10.62 -11.16
N GLY A 80 17.29 -10.46 -9.93
CA GLY A 80 17.96 -9.80 -8.82
C GLY A 80 17.66 -8.31 -8.69
N GLY A 81 18.09 -7.72 -7.57
CA GLY A 81 17.96 -6.29 -7.26
C GLY A 81 17.42 -6.01 -5.87
N LEU A 82 16.65 -6.93 -5.28
CA LEU A 82 16.46 -7.00 -3.84
C LEU A 82 17.45 -8.02 -3.25
N PRO A 83 18.07 -7.72 -2.10
CA PRO A 83 18.84 -8.70 -1.33
C PRO A 83 18.05 -9.98 -1.03
N GLU A 84 18.76 -11.12 -0.97
CA GLU A 84 18.17 -12.41 -0.54
C GLU A 84 17.90 -12.43 0.97
N ASP A 85 18.73 -11.74 1.74
CA ASP A 85 18.49 -11.58 3.17
C ASP A 85 17.24 -10.71 3.39
N PRO A 86 16.24 -11.19 4.14
CA PRO A 86 14.99 -10.45 4.35
C PRO A 86 15.20 -9.07 5.01
N GLU A 87 16.08 -8.96 5.99
CA GLU A 87 16.32 -7.69 6.69
C GLU A 87 17.01 -6.67 5.79
N GLU A 88 17.97 -7.14 4.98
CA GLU A 88 18.60 -6.32 3.96
C GLU A 88 17.62 -5.89 2.87
N ALA A 89 16.66 -6.75 2.50
CA ALA A 89 15.67 -6.43 1.48
C ALA A 89 14.77 -5.25 1.87
N ILE A 90 14.22 -5.28 3.09
CA ILE A 90 13.43 -4.15 3.59
C ILE A 90 14.31 -2.91 3.80
N ALA A 91 15.54 -3.07 4.28
CA ALA A 91 16.48 -1.96 4.41
C ALA A 91 16.80 -1.30 3.06
N SER A 92 16.96 -2.09 1.98
CA SER A 92 17.19 -1.58 0.62
C SER A 92 16.04 -0.72 0.13
N LEU A 93 14.79 -1.19 0.29
CA LEU A 93 13.60 -0.41 -0.08
C LEU A 93 13.50 0.89 0.71
N ARG A 94 13.75 0.84 2.02
CA ARG A 94 13.72 2.03 2.88
C ARG A 94 14.80 3.04 2.49
N LYS A 95 16.03 2.57 2.22
CA LYS A 95 17.14 3.40 1.75
C LYS A 95 16.81 4.07 0.42
N HIS A 96 16.23 3.33 -0.52
CA HIS A 96 15.81 3.86 -1.82
C HIS A 96 14.70 4.91 -1.69
N GLY A 97 13.65 4.61 -0.90
CA GLY A 97 12.58 5.57 -0.63
C GLY A 97 13.10 6.86 0.00
N ALA A 98 13.97 6.76 1.01
CA ALA A 98 14.61 7.91 1.63
C ALA A 98 15.44 8.72 0.63
N ALA A 99 16.22 8.07 -0.22
CA ALA A 99 17.02 8.74 -1.25
C ALA A 99 16.16 9.44 -2.31
N LYS A 100 14.92 9.00 -2.51
CA LYS A 100 13.92 9.64 -3.37
C LYS A 100 13.08 10.71 -2.67
N GLY A 101 13.34 10.99 -1.39
CA GLY A 101 12.66 12.03 -0.62
C GLY A 101 11.35 11.58 0.04
N LEU A 102 11.06 10.28 0.07
CA LEU A 102 9.90 9.76 0.80
C LEU A 102 10.07 10.04 2.30
N ASN A 103 9.00 10.50 2.94
CA ASN A 103 8.99 10.78 4.39
C ASN A 103 9.42 9.53 5.17
N GLN A 104 10.34 9.69 6.13
CA GLN A 104 10.88 8.61 6.96
C GLN A 104 9.80 7.76 7.65
N LYS A 105 8.69 8.38 8.05
CA LYS A 105 7.55 7.71 8.68
C LYS A 105 6.71 6.88 7.70
N TRP A 106 6.85 7.12 6.39
CA TRP A 106 6.08 6.45 5.33
C TRP A 106 6.87 5.30 4.70
N LEU A 107 8.13 5.15 5.10
CA LEU A 107 8.95 4.02 4.71
C LEU A 107 8.34 2.72 5.28
N PRO A 108 8.37 1.60 4.52
CA PRO A 108 7.73 0.36 4.96
C PRO A 108 8.34 -0.19 6.25
N ASP A 109 7.48 -0.57 7.19
CA ASP A 109 7.86 -1.34 8.39
C ASP A 109 7.55 -2.84 8.22
N CYS A 110 6.77 -3.20 7.18
CA CYS A 110 6.51 -4.57 6.78
C CYS A 110 6.80 -4.76 5.28
N LEU A 111 7.53 -5.81 4.93
CA LEU A 111 7.75 -6.26 3.56
C LEU A 111 7.11 -7.64 3.37
N VAL A 112 6.37 -7.83 2.26
CA VAL A 112 5.81 -9.13 1.89
C VAL A 112 6.23 -9.47 0.48
N PHE A 113 6.84 -10.61 0.26
CA PHE A 113 7.08 -11.13 -1.09
C PHE A 113 5.84 -11.86 -1.62
N LEU A 114 5.47 -11.58 -2.87
CA LEU A 114 4.36 -12.21 -3.59
C LEU A 114 4.78 -12.57 -5.02
N GLU A 115 4.11 -13.56 -5.61
CA GLU A 115 4.26 -13.91 -7.03
C GLU A 115 3.59 -12.90 -7.96
N GLY A 116 2.60 -12.14 -7.44
CA GLY A 116 1.84 -11.13 -8.19
C GLY A 116 1.07 -10.19 -7.27
N VAL A 117 0.71 -9.00 -7.77
CA VAL A 117 -0.09 -8.05 -6.99
C VAL A 117 -1.54 -8.55 -6.86
N PRO A 118 -2.12 -8.57 -5.64
CA PRO A 118 -3.52 -8.89 -5.41
C PRO A 118 -4.46 -7.98 -6.21
N LYS A 119 -5.38 -8.59 -6.96
CA LYS A 119 -6.36 -7.89 -7.78
C LYS A 119 -7.79 -8.20 -7.32
N GLY A 120 -8.67 -7.23 -7.51
CA GLY A 120 -10.10 -7.40 -7.32
C GLY A 120 -10.78 -7.97 -8.57
N PRO A 121 -12.11 -8.20 -8.52
CA PRO A 121 -12.88 -8.78 -9.62
C PRO A 121 -12.80 -8.01 -10.95
N THR A 122 -12.46 -6.72 -10.89
CA THR A 122 -12.31 -5.84 -12.06
C THR A 122 -10.87 -5.75 -12.56
N GLY A 123 -9.95 -6.56 -12.02
CA GLY A 123 -8.52 -6.56 -12.37
C GLY A 123 -7.71 -5.43 -11.74
N LYS A 124 -8.34 -4.54 -10.95
CA LYS A 124 -7.65 -3.44 -10.26
C LYS A 124 -6.93 -3.93 -8.99
N PRO A 125 -5.81 -3.31 -8.59
CA PRO A 125 -5.13 -3.62 -7.33
C PRO A 125 -6.09 -3.58 -6.13
N ALA A 126 -5.97 -4.55 -5.22
CA ALA A 126 -6.86 -4.72 -4.09
C ALA A 126 -6.11 -4.82 -2.75
N ARG A 127 -5.88 -3.65 -2.14
CA ARG A 127 -5.15 -3.50 -0.87
C ARG A 127 -6.02 -3.54 0.39
N ILE A 128 -7.34 -3.35 0.27
CA ILE A 128 -8.23 -3.31 1.43
C ILE A 128 -8.15 -4.65 2.17
N ASN A 129 -7.92 -4.58 3.48
CA ASN A 129 -7.74 -5.73 4.38
C ASN A 129 -6.65 -6.71 3.93
N LEU A 130 -5.65 -6.25 3.17
CA LEU A 130 -4.63 -7.15 2.64
C LEU A 130 -3.83 -7.87 3.73
N ALA A 131 -3.47 -7.18 4.83
CA ALA A 131 -2.80 -7.81 5.97
C ALA A 131 -3.58 -9.01 6.53
N ASN A 132 -4.90 -8.87 6.71
CA ASN A 132 -5.77 -9.95 7.19
C ASN A 132 -5.89 -11.09 6.18
N ARG A 133 -6.00 -10.76 4.88
CA ARG A 133 -6.06 -11.76 3.79
C ARG A 133 -4.75 -12.54 3.63
N LEU A 134 -3.64 -11.97 4.10
CA LEU A 134 -2.32 -12.60 4.16
C LEU A 134 -2.04 -13.21 5.54
N HIS A 135 -2.98 -13.15 6.49
CA HIS A 135 -2.83 -13.65 7.86
C HIS A 135 -1.63 -13.06 8.62
N LEU A 136 -1.29 -11.79 8.36
CA LEU A 136 -0.16 -11.12 9.00
C LEU A 136 -0.54 -10.66 10.42
N PRO A 137 0.32 -10.91 11.44
CA PRO A 137 0.09 -10.42 12.79
C PRO A 137 0.36 -8.91 12.89
N SER A 138 -0.27 -8.25 13.86
CA SER A 138 0.03 -6.84 14.17
C SER A 138 1.49 -6.64 14.53
N LEU A 139 2.07 -5.53 14.08
CA LEU A 139 3.39 -5.09 14.50
C LEU A 139 3.32 -4.32 15.83
N SER A 140 4.44 -4.28 16.55
CA SER A 140 4.61 -3.49 17.78
C SER A 140 6.01 -2.90 17.91
N GLY A 141 6.15 -1.85 18.72
CA GLY A 141 7.39 -1.13 18.91
C GLY A 141 8.04 -0.62 17.61
N ALA A 142 9.37 -0.69 17.55
CA ALA A 142 10.15 -0.33 16.37
C ALA A 142 10.43 -1.53 15.43
N ALA A 143 9.69 -2.63 15.61
CA ALA A 143 9.93 -3.87 14.89
C ALA A 143 9.66 -3.70 13.39
N ARG A 144 10.48 -4.39 12.60
CA ARG A 144 10.25 -4.56 11.17
C ARG A 144 10.06 -6.05 10.92
N ALA A 145 9.18 -6.37 9.98
CA ALA A 145 8.89 -7.74 9.64
C ALA A 145 8.96 -7.95 8.14
N VAL A 146 9.43 -9.13 7.76
CA VAL A 146 9.46 -9.57 6.37
C VAL A 146 8.80 -10.93 6.30
N TYR A 147 7.91 -11.08 5.34
CA TYR A 147 7.14 -12.30 5.12
C TYR A 147 7.32 -12.77 3.69
N ASP A 148 7.46 -14.07 3.50
CA ASP A 148 7.36 -14.72 2.21
C ASP A 148 6.04 -15.47 2.16
N VAL A 149 5.18 -15.13 1.20
CA VAL A 149 3.85 -15.74 1.05
C VAL A 149 3.82 -16.49 -0.27
N GLU A 150 3.95 -17.81 -0.17
CA GLU A 150 3.91 -18.71 -1.31
C GLU A 150 2.51 -18.80 -1.93
N GLY A 151 2.47 -18.98 -3.25
CA GLY A 151 1.25 -19.24 -3.99
C GLY A 151 0.55 -17.99 -4.54
N PRO A 152 -0.61 -18.17 -5.19
CA PRO A 152 -1.27 -17.09 -5.90
C PRO A 152 -1.73 -16.00 -4.93
N PRO A 153 -1.62 -14.72 -5.31
CA PRO A 153 -2.00 -13.63 -4.43
C PRO A 153 -3.47 -13.76 -4.02
N PRO A 154 -3.81 -13.47 -2.76
CA PRO A 154 -5.19 -13.58 -2.30
C PRO A 154 -6.09 -12.71 -3.18
N VAL A 155 -7.28 -13.18 -3.52
CA VAL A 155 -8.27 -12.39 -4.27
C VAL A 155 -8.98 -11.45 -3.30
N ALA A 156 -9.44 -10.29 -3.78
CA ALA A 156 -10.25 -9.40 -2.95
C ALA A 156 -11.54 -10.12 -2.53
N ASP A 157 -11.94 -9.96 -1.28
CA ASP A 157 -13.28 -10.37 -0.85
C ASP A 157 -14.30 -9.67 -1.76
N LYS A 158 -15.36 -10.39 -2.15
CA LYS A 158 -16.52 -9.73 -2.75
C LYS A 158 -17.03 -8.76 -1.70
N ALA A 159 -16.88 -7.45 -1.95
CA ALA A 159 -17.49 -6.45 -1.10
C ALA A 159 -18.97 -6.85 -0.96
N PRO A 160 -19.52 -6.95 0.26
CA PRO A 160 -20.96 -7.01 0.39
C PRO A 160 -21.47 -5.79 -0.37
N PHE A 161 -22.42 -5.98 -1.29
CA PHE A 161 -23.15 -4.86 -1.86
C PHE A 161 -23.61 -4.02 -0.66
N ALA A 162 -22.98 -2.85 -0.48
CA ALA A 162 -23.29 -2.00 0.65
C ALA A 162 -24.77 -1.66 0.51
N LYS A 163 -25.60 -2.18 1.41
CA LYS A 163 -26.97 -1.69 1.56
C LYS A 163 -26.82 -0.24 2.01
N ASP A 164 -27.38 0.66 1.21
CA ASP A 164 -27.39 2.10 1.43
C ASP A 164 -27.77 2.45 2.87
N ALA A 165 -27.06 3.42 3.45
CA ALA A 165 -27.48 4.24 4.59
C ALA A 165 -26.91 5.65 4.43
#